data_AF-A0A2N2XJD1-F1
#
_entry.id   AF-A0A2N2XJD1-F1
#
_cell.length_a   1.000
_cell.length_b   1.000
_cell.length_c   1.000
_cell.angle_alpha   90.00
_cell.angle_beta   90.00
_cell.angle_gamma   90.00
#
_symmetry.space_group_name_H-M   'P 1'
#
loop_
_entity.id
_entity.type
_entity.pdbx_description
1 polymer ?
#
loop_
_entity_poly.entity_id
_entity_poly.type
_entity_poly.pdbx_seq_one_letter_code
_entity_poly.pdbx_strand_id
1 'polypeptide(L)'
;MNEMKKYLYAFMFLTAGACTVSQKAEPDTTIPPAWAKNMVWYQIFPERFANGDTTNDPTIASITTPSASFHVPDDWALTPWTSDWFTMEPWAVITGKDLKETTQHRRYGGDLQGVMNKLDYLSDLG
;
A
#
# COMPACT_ATOMS: atom_id res chain seq x y z
N MET A 1 -66.35 6.43 -3.38
CA MET A 1 -64.93 6.77 -3.68
C MET A 1 -64.08 7.16 -2.47
N ASN A 2 -64.64 7.57 -1.32
CA ASN A 2 -63.85 7.94 -0.13
C ASN A 2 -63.44 6.77 0.77
N GLU A 3 -64.24 5.71 0.87
CA GLU A 3 -63.94 4.59 1.78
C GLU A 3 -62.80 3.70 1.27
N MET A 4 -62.73 3.43 -0.04
CA MET A 4 -61.61 2.67 -0.64
C MET A 4 -60.26 3.39 -0.51
N LYS A 5 -60.27 4.74 -0.52
CA LYS A 5 -59.07 5.56 -0.28
C LYS A 5 -58.62 5.47 1.18
N LYS A 6 -59.53 5.43 2.16
CA LYS A 6 -59.16 5.25 3.58
C LYS A 6 -58.43 3.92 3.82
N TYR A 7 -58.90 2.83 3.24
CA TYR A 7 -58.23 1.53 3.38
C TYR A 7 -56.90 1.47 2.60
N LEU A 8 -56.82 2.14 1.45
CA LEU A 8 -55.56 2.27 0.69
C LEU A 8 -54.51 3.08 1.47
N TYR A 9 -54.90 4.18 2.11
CA TYR A 9 -54.00 4.94 3.00
C TYR A 9 -53.64 4.16 4.26
N ALA A 10 -54.58 3.45 4.88
CA ALA A 10 -54.31 2.59 6.05
C ALA A 10 -53.35 1.44 5.73
N PHE A 11 -53.43 0.86 4.52
CA PHE A 11 -52.53 -0.20 4.06
C PHE A 11 -51.12 0.33 3.71
N MET A 12 -51.03 1.57 3.19
CA MET A 12 -49.76 2.23 2.88
C MET A 12 -48.99 2.64 4.16
N PHE A 13 -49.69 2.90 5.26
CA PHE A 13 -49.05 3.16 6.56
C PHE A 13 -48.58 1.88 7.30
N LEU A 14 -49.17 0.72 7.00
CA LEU A 14 -48.81 -0.54 7.67
C LEU A 14 -47.48 -1.15 7.17
N THR A 15 -46.98 -0.74 6.00
CA THR A 15 -45.74 -1.27 5.40
C THR A 15 -44.49 -0.41 5.67
N ALA A 16 -44.64 0.78 6.24
CA ALA A 16 -43.52 1.68 6.54
C ALA A 16 -42.88 1.46 7.93
N GLY A 17 -43.44 0.58 8.77
CA GLY A 17 -43.06 0.45 10.19
C GLY A 17 -42.04 -0.65 10.53
N ALA A 18 -41.55 -1.44 9.57
CA ALA A 18 -40.80 -2.68 9.86
C ALA A 18 -39.33 -2.69 9.42
N CYS A 19 -38.76 -1.55 9.01
CA CYS A 19 -37.30 -1.42 8.85
C CYS A 19 -36.77 -0.44 9.90
N THR A 20 -36.63 -0.91 11.13
CA THR A 20 -35.63 -0.34 12.03
C THR A 20 -34.27 -0.73 11.45
N VAL A 21 -33.64 0.18 10.71
CA VAL A 21 -32.20 0.07 10.46
C VAL A 21 -31.55 0.01 11.83
N SER A 22 -30.96 -1.13 12.17
CA SER A 22 -30.09 -1.24 13.32
C SER A 22 -28.91 -0.31 13.06
N GLN A 23 -28.98 0.90 13.63
CA GLN A 23 -27.89 1.84 13.58
C GLN A 23 -26.78 1.27 14.46
N LYS A 24 -25.85 0.53 13.84
CA LYS A 24 -24.65 0.04 14.50
C LYS A 24 -23.95 1.27 15.07
N ALA A 25 -23.81 1.33 16.39
CA ALA A 25 -23.09 2.42 17.04
C ALA A 25 -21.70 2.54 16.40
N GLU A 26 -21.35 3.74 15.96
CA GLU A 26 -20.02 4.06 15.46
C GLU A 26 -19.00 3.73 16.56
N PRO A 27 -17.91 3.00 16.26
CA PRO A 27 -16.90 2.71 17.25
C PRO A 27 -16.27 4.03 17.73
N ASP A 28 -16.10 4.16 19.05
CA ASP A 28 -15.41 5.30 19.64
C ASP A 28 -13.94 5.33 19.16
N THR A 29 -13.61 6.32 18.34
CA THR A 29 -12.29 6.48 17.71
C THR A 29 -11.26 7.11 18.64
N THR A 30 -11.66 7.54 19.85
CA THR A 30 -10.74 8.11 20.84
C THR A 30 -9.96 7.05 21.61
N ILE A 31 -10.42 5.79 21.56
CA ILE A 31 -9.78 4.65 22.23
C ILE A 31 -9.26 3.68 21.17
N PRO A 32 -7.96 3.31 21.21
CA PRO A 32 -7.42 2.30 20.31
C PRO A 32 -8.17 0.96 20.44
N PRO A 33 -8.39 0.23 19.34
CA PRO A 33 -9.06 -1.06 19.39
C PRO A 33 -8.36 -2.05 20.32
N ALA A 34 -9.14 -2.83 21.09
CA ALA A 34 -8.59 -3.76 22.06
C ALA A 34 -7.65 -4.82 21.45
N TRP A 35 -7.92 -5.26 20.20
CA TRP A 35 -7.09 -6.24 19.51
C TRP A 35 -5.66 -5.73 19.28
N ALA A 36 -5.48 -4.42 19.04
CA ALA A 36 -4.18 -3.84 18.73
C ALA A 36 -3.18 -3.98 19.89
N LYS A 37 -3.68 -4.12 21.13
CA LYS A 37 -2.84 -4.32 22.33
C LYS A 37 -2.11 -5.67 22.34
N ASN A 38 -2.64 -6.66 21.63
CA ASN A 38 -2.14 -8.03 21.64
C ASN A 38 -1.50 -8.44 20.30
N MET A 39 -1.18 -7.47 19.44
CA MET A 39 -0.55 -7.72 18.13
C MET A 39 0.95 -7.43 18.15
N VAL A 40 1.71 -8.25 17.44
CA VAL A 40 3.06 -7.91 16.96
C VAL A 40 2.93 -7.31 15.56
N TRP A 41 3.61 -6.18 15.34
CA TRP A 41 3.51 -5.43 14.09
C TRP A 41 4.83 -5.48 13.33
N TYR A 42 4.75 -5.81 12.03
CA TYR A 42 5.88 -5.73 11.11
C TYR A 42 5.66 -4.60 10.11
N GLN A 43 6.50 -3.56 10.21
CA GLN A 43 6.56 -2.52 9.19
C GLN A 43 7.48 -2.98 8.05
N ILE A 44 6.93 -3.02 6.84
CA ILE A 44 7.65 -3.45 5.64
C ILE A 44 7.84 -2.24 4.72
N PHE A 45 9.06 -2.07 4.21
CA PHE A 45 9.33 -1.21 3.06
C PHE A 45 9.39 -2.10 1.81
N PRO A 46 8.32 -2.19 1.00
CA PRO A 46 8.17 -3.26 0.00
C PRO A 46 9.33 -3.35 -0.98
N GLU A 47 9.79 -2.19 -1.46
CA GLU A 47 10.90 -2.03 -2.43
C GLU A 47 12.21 -2.72 -1.99
N ARG A 48 12.39 -2.96 -0.68
CA ARG A 48 13.60 -3.57 -0.10
C ARG A 48 13.34 -4.87 0.65
N PHE A 49 12.15 -5.45 0.53
CA PHE A 49 11.78 -6.66 1.26
C PHE A 49 11.99 -7.93 0.44
N ALA A 50 11.29 -8.04 -0.70
CA ALA A 50 11.41 -9.18 -1.60
C ALA A 50 10.85 -8.82 -2.98
N ASN A 51 11.54 -9.22 -4.05
CA ASN A 51 11.05 -9.18 -5.43
C ASN A 51 10.35 -10.51 -5.74
N GLY A 52 9.04 -10.47 -5.99
CA GLY A 52 8.21 -11.64 -6.23
C GLY A 52 7.60 -11.67 -7.64
N ASP A 53 7.62 -10.55 -8.36
CA ASP A 53 7.13 -10.44 -9.73
C ASP A 53 7.97 -9.43 -10.53
N THR A 54 8.95 -9.95 -11.28
CA THR A 54 9.86 -9.14 -12.08
C THR A 54 9.18 -8.43 -13.26
N THR A 55 7.93 -8.75 -13.58
CA THR A 55 7.21 -8.05 -14.68
C THR A 55 6.87 -6.61 -14.32
N ASN A 56 6.90 -6.26 -13.03
CA ASN A 56 6.65 -4.92 -12.53
C ASN A 56 7.93 -4.22 -12.01
N ASP A 57 9.10 -4.78 -12.29
CA ASP A 57 10.38 -4.19 -11.90
C ASP A 57 10.50 -2.72 -12.36
N PRO A 58 11.05 -1.82 -11.53
CA PRO A 58 11.21 -0.42 -11.90
C PRO A 58 12.02 -0.23 -13.19
N THR A 59 11.55 0.70 -14.00
CA THR A 59 12.18 1.11 -15.26
C THR A 59 12.56 2.59 -15.15
N ILE A 60 13.45 3.06 -16.02
CA ILE A 60 13.81 4.49 -16.10
C ILE A 60 12.55 5.36 -16.19
N ALA A 61 11.57 4.95 -17.00
CA ALA A 61 10.31 5.66 -17.14
C ALA A 61 9.49 5.72 -15.84
N SER A 62 9.49 4.67 -15.02
CA SER A 62 8.72 4.65 -13.76
C SER A 62 9.40 5.38 -12.60
N ILE A 63 10.72 5.60 -12.66
CA ILE A 63 11.48 6.31 -11.62
C ILE A 63 11.80 7.76 -11.97
N THR A 64 11.59 8.17 -13.22
CA THR A 64 11.78 9.55 -13.66
C THR A 64 10.58 10.40 -13.24
N THR A 65 10.80 11.41 -12.39
CA THR A 65 9.77 12.36 -12.00
C THR A 65 10.20 13.80 -12.32
N PRO A 66 9.26 14.73 -12.55
CA PRO A 66 9.59 16.15 -12.73
C PRO A 66 10.28 16.79 -11.52
N SER A 67 10.12 16.20 -10.33
CA SER A 67 10.72 16.65 -9.07
C SER A 67 12.03 15.93 -8.72
N ALA A 68 12.51 15.02 -9.57
CA ALA A 68 13.75 14.30 -9.32
C ALA A 68 14.93 15.29 -9.23
N SER A 69 15.84 15.06 -8.29
CA SER A 69 17.00 15.93 -8.08
C SER A 69 17.97 15.96 -9.26
N PHE A 70 17.87 14.98 -10.17
CA PHE A 70 18.62 14.91 -11.40
C PHE A 70 17.97 13.96 -12.41
N HIS A 71 18.40 14.07 -13.67
CA HIS A 71 17.98 13.16 -14.73
C HIS A 71 18.60 11.77 -14.53
N VAL A 72 17.76 10.74 -14.52
CA VAL A 72 18.19 9.34 -14.44
C VAL A 72 18.96 8.97 -15.71
N PRO A 73 20.21 8.47 -15.62
CA PRO A 73 21.00 8.06 -16.78
C PRO A 73 20.34 6.94 -17.61
N ASP A 74 20.61 6.92 -18.91
CA ASP A 74 20.09 5.90 -19.84
C ASP A 74 20.62 4.48 -19.54
N ASP A 75 21.76 4.37 -18.87
CA ASP A 75 22.37 3.10 -18.43
C ASP A 75 21.98 2.71 -16.99
N TRP A 76 20.99 3.38 -16.41
CA TRP A 76 20.45 3.01 -15.12
C TRP A 76 19.94 1.56 -15.14
N ALA A 77 20.23 0.84 -14.06
CA ALA A 77 19.78 -0.52 -13.84
C ALA A 77 19.41 -0.74 -12.37
N LEU A 78 18.64 -1.80 -12.11
CA LEU A 78 18.34 -2.23 -10.75
C LEU A 78 19.62 -2.45 -9.95
N THR A 79 19.62 -1.96 -8.72
CA THR A 79 20.65 -2.23 -7.74
C THR A 79 20.59 -3.71 -7.39
N PRO A 80 21.70 -4.48 -7.54
CA PRO A 80 21.73 -5.86 -7.15
C PRO A 80 21.43 -6.02 -5.66
N TRP A 81 20.60 -7.02 -5.33
CA TRP A 81 20.44 -7.46 -3.95
C TRP A 81 21.80 -7.81 -3.34
N THR A 82 21.98 -7.57 -2.04
CA THR A 82 23.23 -7.82 -1.29
C THR A 82 24.45 -7.01 -1.73
N SER A 83 24.28 -6.00 -2.61
CA SER A 83 25.34 -5.05 -2.94
C SER A 83 25.83 -4.27 -1.72
N ASP A 84 27.10 -3.88 -1.74
CA ASP A 84 27.69 -3.00 -0.72
C ASP A 84 26.99 -1.64 -0.73
N TRP A 85 26.48 -1.21 0.43
CA TRP A 85 25.71 0.02 0.56
C TRP A 85 26.49 1.28 0.18
N PHE A 86 27.79 1.34 0.49
CA PHE A 86 28.64 2.51 0.28
C PHE A 86 29.28 2.54 -1.11
N THR A 87 29.23 1.43 -1.84
CA THR A 87 29.71 1.37 -3.22
C THR A 87 28.66 1.96 -4.15
N MET A 88 29.03 2.98 -4.93
CA MET A 88 28.15 3.56 -5.96
C MET A 88 28.05 2.63 -7.18
N GLU A 89 26.85 2.51 -7.74
CA GLU A 89 26.60 1.80 -8.97
C GLU A 89 27.27 2.48 -10.17
N PRO A 90 27.57 1.75 -11.26
CA PRO A 90 28.17 2.32 -12.46
C PRO A 90 27.42 3.56 -12.98
N TRP A 91 26.09 3.47 -13.11
CA TRP A 91 25.26 4.60 -13.54
C TRP A 91 25.34 5.79 -12.57
N ALA A 92 25.49 5.54 -11.27
CA ALA A 92 25.56 6.58 -10.26
C ALA A 92 26.91 7.31 -10.32
N VAL A 93 28.02 6.59 -10.52
CA VAL A 93 29.37 7.18 -10.66
C VAL A 93 29.43 8.20 -11.80
N ILE A 94 28.79 7.87 -12.93
CA ILE A 94 28.82 8.71 -14.15
C ILE A 94 28.10 10.04 -13.95
N THR A 95 27.14 10.10 -13.01
CA THR A 95 26.42 11.36 -12.70
C THR A 95 27.31 12.41 -12.05
N GLY A 96 28.46 12.01 -11.47
CA GLY A 96 29.35 12.88 -10.69
C GLY A 96 28.75 13.36 -9.37
N LYS A 97 27.60 12.82 -8.96
CA LYS A 97 26.89 13.19 -7.72
C LYS A 97 27.37 12.35 -6.55
N ASP A 98 27.08 12.83 -5.35
CA ASP A 98 27.41 12.07 -4.15
C ASP A 98 26.47 10.86 -3.94
N LEU A 99 26.88 9.97 -3.03
CA LEU A 99 26.10 8.78 -2.69
C LEU A 99 24.71 9.15 -2.16
N LYS A 100 24.57 10.26 -1.42
CA LYS A 100 23.31 10.66 -0.79
C LYS A 100 22.27 11.07 -1.83
N GLU A 101 22.69 11.81 -2.86
CA GLU A 101 21.83 12.19 -3.98
C GLU A 101 21.45 10.96 -4.82
N THR A 102 22.42 10.12 -5.16
CA THR A 102 22.20 8.98 -6.07
C THR A 102 21.38 7.85 -5.43
N THR A 103 21.48 7.65 -4.11
CA THR A 103 20.74 6.61 -3.37
C THR A 103 19.22 6.68 -3.58
N GLN A 104 18.66 7.87 -3.84
CA GLN A 104 17.22 8.05 -4.06
C GLN A 104 16.68 7.31 -5.29
N HIS A 105 17.55 7.07 -6.29
CA HIS A 105 17.22 6.37 -7.53
C HIS A 105 17.61 4.88 -7.49
N ARG A 106 18.13 4.36 -6.37
CA ARG A 106 18.34 2.92 -6.19
C ARG A 106 17.00 2.20 -6.11
N ARG A 107 16.84 1.16 -6.92
CA ARG A 107 15.71 0.24 -6.88
C ARG A 107 16.21 -1.19 -6.99
N TYR A 108 15.61 -2.08 -6.21
CA TYR A 108 15.94 -3.49 -6.07
C TYR A 108 14.80 -4.39 -6.60
N GLY A 109 13.64 -3.78 -6.88
CA GLY A 109 12.49 -4.48 -7.47
C GLY A 109 11.57 -5.14 -6.44
N GLY A 110 11.67 -4.77 -5.16
CA GLY A 110 10.75 -5.31 -4.15
C GLY A 110 9.31 -4.87 -4.38
N ASP A 111 8.36 -5.79 -4.20
CA ASP A 111 6.97 -5.61 -4.60
C ASP A 111 5.98 -6.30 -3.63
N LEU A 112 4.67 -6.17 -3.88
CA LEU A 112 3.63 -6.77 -3.04
C LEU A 112 3.54 -8.29 -3.20
N GLN A 113 3.84 -8.85 -4.37
CA GLN A 113 3.89 -10.30 -4.58
C GLN A 113 5.01 -10.92 -3.73
N GLY A 114 6.15 -10.25 -3.63
CA GLY A 114 7.25 -10.63 -2.74
C GLY A 114 6.84 -10.62 -1.27
N VAL A 115 6.06 -9.62 -0.83
CA VAL A 115 5.48 -9.61 0.53
C VAL A 115 4.53 -10.80 0.74
N MET A 116 3.63 -11.05 -0.20
CA MET A 116 2.67 -12.17 -0.12
C MET A 116 3.39 -13.53 -0.07
N ASN A 117 4.44 -13.70 -0.86
CA ASN A 117 5.27 -14.91 -0.88
C ASN A 117 6.03 -15.17 0.44
N LYS A 118 6.04 -14.19 1.36
CA LYS A 118 6.76 -14.23 2.64
C LYS A 118 5.83 -14.11 3.85
N LEU A 119 4.52 -14.25 3.68
CA LEU A 119 3.59 -14.24 4.80
C LEU A 119 3.87 -15.37 5.79
N ASP A 120 4.23 -16.58 5.31
CA ASP A 120 4.62 -17.70 6.18
C ASP A 120 5.85 -17.34 7.02
N TYR A 121 6.86 -16.69 6.41
CA TYR A 121 8.04 -16.20 7.12
C TYR A 121 7.69 -15.19 8.22
N LEU A 122 6.77 -14.27 7.95
CA LEU A 122 6.33 -13.28 8.96
C LEU A 122 5.55 -13.97 10.09
N SER A 123 4.68 -14.92 9.75
CA SER A 123 3.93 -15.70 10.74
C SER A 123 4.85 -16.55 11.63
N ASP A 124 5.93 -17.09 11.09
CA ASP A 124 6.91 -17.88 11.85
C ASP A 124 7.72 -17.03 12.84
N LEU A 125 7.84 -15.71 12.60
CA LEU A 125 8.54 -14.79 13.51
C LEU A 125 7.70 -14.41 14.75
N GLY A 126 6.36 -14.47 14.67
CA GLY A 126 5.41 -14.15 15.74
C GLY A 126 4.56 -12.92 15.46
#